data_AF-A0A6P8GS11-F1
#
_entry.id   AF-A0A6P8GS11-F1
#
_cell.length_a   1.000
_cell.length_b   1.000
_cell.length_c   1.000
_cell.angle_alpha   90.00
_cell.angle_beta   90.00
_cell.angle_gamma   90.00
#
_symmetry.space_group_name_H-M   'P 1'
#
loop_
_entity.id
_entity.type
_entity.pdbx_description
1 polymer ?
#
loop_
_entity_poly.entity_id
_entity_poly.type
_entity_poly.pdbx_seq_one_letter_code
_entity_poly.pdbx_strand_id
1 'polypeptide(L)'
;MERGGLPKPGGVPSPQPSKPVTITSNRPVQMNLYATWEVDRSSPSCVPRLFNLTLKKLVMLKELDKDLTSVVIAVKLQGSKRILRSNEILLSSAGLTETDLQLTFSLQYPHFLKRDANKLQIMLQRRKRYKNRTILGYKTLALGLINMAEVSHTHCKQEHNLH
;
A
#
# COMPACT_ATOMS: atom_id res chain seq x y z
N MET A 1 11.08 -31.27 -73.33
CA MET A 1 9.97 -30.37 -73.01
C MET A 1 9.13 -31.01 -71.93
N GLU A 2 8.91 -30.28 -70.83
CA GLU A 2 7.85 -30.40 -69.82
C GLU A 2 7.78 -31.66 -68.93
N ARG A 3 8.11 -31.55 -67.62
CA ARG A 3 7.26 -31.18 -66.45
C ARG A 3 6.29 -32.31 -66.05
N GLY A 4 6.14 -32.71 -64.78
CA GLY A 4 6.59 -32.12 -63.53
C GLY A 4 6.47 -33.12 -62.36
N GLY A 5 7.37 -32.95 -61.39
CA GLY A 5 7.39 -33.69 -60.14
C GLY A 5 6.41 -33.12 -59.10
N LEU A 6 5.98 -34.03 -58.23
CA LEU A 6 5.14 -33.83 -57.05
C LEU A 6 5.61 -32.63 -56.18
N PRO A 7 4.73 -31.73 -55.73
CA PRO A 7 5.10 -30.72 -54.75
C PRO A 7 5.12 -31.32 -53.33
N LYS A 8 6.26 -31.14 -52.62
CA LYS A 8 6.34 -31.29 -51.16
C LYS A 8 5.66 -30.09 -50.48
N PRO A 9 4.88 -30.27 -49.41
CA PRO A 9 4.37 -29.13 -48.63
C PRO A 9 5.53 -28.49 -47.85
N GLY A 10 5.74 -27.20 -48.06
CA GLY A 10 6.71 -26.39 -47.34
C GLY A 10 6.36 -26.29 -45.87
N GLY A 11 7.36 -26.49 -45.01
CA GLY A 11 7.25 -26.32 -43.56
C GLY A 11 7.01 -24.86 -43.20
N VAL A 12 5.98 -24.63 -42.40
CA VAL A 12 5.68 -23.35 -41.76
C VAL A 12 6.77 -23.05 -40.72
N PRO A 13 7.30 -21.82 -40.61
CA PRO A 13 8.29 -21.51 -39.58
C PRO A 13 7.65 -21.59 -38.19
N SER A 14 8.28 -22.32 -37.28
CA SER A 14 7.89 -22.38 -35.87
C SER A 14 7.92 -20.98 -35.24
N PRO A 15 6.92 -20.58 -34.43
CA PRO A 15 6.95 -19.32 -33.71
C PRO A 15 8.06 -19.36 -32.65
N GLN A 16 9.06 -18.49 -32.79
CA GLN A 16 10.04 -18.23 -31.73
C GLN A 16 9.31 -17.73 -30.47
N PRO A 17 9.69 -18.20 -29.27
CA PRO A 17 9.14 -17.67 -28.04
C PRO A 17 9.57 -16.20 -27.90
N SER A 18 8.58 -15.34 -27.76
CA SER A 18 8.74 -13.93 -27.44
C SER A 18 9.67 -13.78 -26.23
N LYS A 19 10.73 -12.97 -26.40
CA LYS A 19 11.62 -12.58 -25.32
C LYS A 19 10.76 -12.11 -24.13
N PRO A 20 11.04 -12.55 -22.89
CA PRO A 20 10.34 -12.03 -21.74
C PRO A 20 10.59 -10.53 -21.68
N VAL A 21 9.52 -9.75 -21.87
CA VAL A 21 9.53 -8.31 -21.65
C VAL A 21 9.87 -8.12 -20.17
N THR A 22 11.10 -7.68 -19.89
CA THR A 22 11.47 -7.23 -18.55
C THR A 22 10.67 -5.98 -18.27
N ILE A 23 9.54 -6.14 -17.58
CA ILE A 23 8.78 -5.02 -17.04
C ILE A 23 9.59 -4.46 -15.87
N THR A 24 10.54 -3.57 -16.15
CA THR A 24 10.96 -2.59 -15.14
C THR A 24 9.82 -1.60 -15.00
N SER A 25 8.80 -1.93 -14.21
CA SER A 25 7.72 -0.98 -13.97
C SER A 25 8.22 0.11 -13.02
N ASN A 26 8.86 1.13 -13.58
CA ASN A 26 9.03 2.45 -12.93
C ASN A 26 7.67 3.19 -12.80
N ARG A 27 6.55 2.47 -12.71
CA ARG A 27 5.22 3.06 -12.53
C ARG A 27 4.93 3.11 -11.04
N PRO A 28 4.53 4.26 -10.49
CA PRO A 28 4.18 4.37 -9.07
C PRO A 28 3.09 3.36 -8.69
N VAL A 29 3.19 2.80 -7.48
CA VAL A 29 2.15 1.91 -6.97
C VAL A 29 0.92 2.74 -6.61
N GLN A 30 -0.12 2.63 -7.44
CA GLN A 30 -1.34 3.42 -7.30
C GLN A 30 -2.47 2.62 -6.64
N MET A 31 -3.05 3.17 -5.57
CA MET A 31 -4.27 2.63 -4.95
C MET A 31 -5.08 3.76 -4.31
N ASN A 32 -6.40 3.62 -4.31
CA ASN A 32 -7.31 4.50 -3.58
C ASN A 32 -8.14 3.65 -2.62
N LEU A 33 -8.10 4.00 -1.33
CA LEU A 33 -8.69 3.21 -0.24
C LEU A 33 -9.65 4.10 0.54
N TYR A 34 -10.87 3.60 0.76
CA TYR A 34 -11.95 4.35 1.39
C TYR A 34 -12.46 3.60 2.61
N ALA A 35 -12.71 4.30 3.72
CA ALA A 35 -13.39 3.73 4.87
C ALA A 35 -14.22 4.77 5.64
N THR A 36 -15.36 4.30 6.16
CA THR A 36 -16.17 5.03 7.12
C THR A 36 -16.02 4.36 8.49
N TRP A 37 -15.37 5.05 9.42
CA TRP A 37 -15.25 4.66 10.82
C TRP A 37 -16.33 5.37 11.60
N GLU A 38 -17.52 4.77 11.62
CA GLU A 38 -18.60 5.23 12.47
C GLU A 38 -18.24 5.00 13.94
N VAL A 39 -18.53 5.99 14.78
CA VAL A 39 -18.64 5.84 16.23
C VAL A 39 -20.07 6.12 16.63
N ASP A 40 -20.48 5.50 17.72
CA ASP A 40 -21.80 5.62 18.32
C ASP A 40 -22.24 7.09 18.38
N ARG A 41 -23.35 7.42 17.71
CA ARG A 41 -23.86 8.79 17.54
C ARG A 41 -24.30 9.44 18.86
N SER A 42 -24.23 8.71 19.96
CA SER A 42 -24.60 9.11 21.32
C SER A 42 -23.55 9.95 22.05
N SER A 43 -22.31 10.04 21.54
CA SER A 43 -21.27 10.84 22.19
C SER A 43 -21.32 12.32 21.76
N PRO A 44 -21.73 13.26 22.63
CA PRO A 44 -21.89 14.69 22.27
C PRO A 44 -20.56 15.40 21.96
N SER A 45 -19.42 14.73 22.15
CA SER A 45 -18.09 15.31 21.98
C SER A 45 -17.40 14.94 20.67
N CYS A 46 -18.05 14.22 19.74
CA CYS A 46 -17.46 13.87 18.45
C CYS A 46 -18.26 14.41 17.26
N VAL A 47 -17.54 14.93 16.26
CA VAL A 47 -18.11 15.39 14.98
C VAL A 47 -17.56 14.56 13.83
N PRO A 48 -18.37 14.17 12.83
CA PRO A 48 -17.87 13.44 11.68
C PRO A 48 -16.95 14.36 10.84
N ARG A 49 -15.77 13.86 10.48
CA ARG A 49 -14.82 14.56 9.59
C ARG A 49 -14.34 13.63 8.49
N LEU A 50 -13.99 14.23 7.35
CA LEU A 50 -13.30 13.55 6.26
C LEU A 50 -11.81 13.91 6.31
N PHE A 51 -10.95 12.92 6.12
CA PHE A 51 -9.52 13.11 5.98
C PHE A 51 -8.99 12.34 4.77
N ASN A 52 -8.18 13.02 3.96
CA ASN A 52 -7.53 12.43 2.80
C ASN A 52 -6.01 12.46 3.02
N LEU A 53 -5.38 11.30 2.95
CA LEU A 53 -3.95 11.11 3.06
C LEU A 53 -3.43 10.50 1.77
N THR A 54 -2.57 11.22 1.05
CA THR A 54 -1.89 10.68 -0.13
C THR A 54 -0.41 10.47 0.17
N LEU A 55 0.03 9.22 0.17
CA LEU A 55 1.44 8.84 0.27
C LEU A 55 2.04 8.77 -1.13
N LYS A 56 3.12 9.53 -1.34
CA LYS A 56 3.76 9.69 -2.65
C LYS A 56 5.06 8.92 -2.81
N LYS A 57 5.75 8.65 -1.71
CA LYS A 57 7.04 7.97 -1.73
C LYS A 57 7.21 7.22 -0.43
N LEU A 58 7.75 6.01 -0.52
CA LEU A 58 8.27 5.24 0.61
C LEU A 58 9.78 5.17 0.46
N VAL A 59 10.50 5.64 1.47
CA VAL A 59 11.97 5.59 1.51
C VAL A 59 12.37 4.79 2.74
N MET A 60 13.11 3.70 2.52
CA MET A 60 13.69 2.93 3.62
C MET A 60 15.06 3.50 3.96
N LEU A 61 15.17 4.17 5.11
CA LEU A 61 16.43 4.76 5.59
C LEU A 61 17.34 3.73 6.29
N LYS A 62 16.77 2.58 6.67
CA LYS A 62 17.45 1.48 7.35
C LYS A 62 16.89 0.17 6.85
N GLU A 63 17.73 -0.86 6.80
CA GLU A 63 17.27 -2.23 6.58
C GLU A 63 16.35 -2.69 7.73
N LEU A 64 15.12 -3.09 7.38
CA LEU A 64 14.11 -3.55 8.33
C LEU A 64 14.24 -5.05 8.63
N ASP A 65 14.39 -5.89 7.61
CA ASP A 65 14.47 -7.35 7.74
C ASP A 65 15.09 -7.96 6.46
N LYS A 66 15.91 -9.01 6.60
CA LYS A 66 16.73 -9.56 5.49
C LYS A 66 15.91 -10.25 4.40
N ASP A 67 14.72 -10.74 4.77
CA ASP A 67 13.82 -11.49 3.86
C ASP A 67 12.56 -10.69 3.51
N LEU A 68 12.56 -9.37 3.70
CA LEU A 68 11.40 -8.53 3.44
C LEU A 68 11.24 -8.27 1.94
N THR A 69 10.37 -9.03 1.28
CA THR A 69 10.07 -8.87 -0.15
C THR A 69 8.85 -7.99 -0.42
N SER A 70 7.96 -7.85 0.56
CA SER A 70 6.76 -7.02 0.43
C SER A 70 6.36 -6.39 1.76
N VAL A 71 5.72 -5.23 1.66
CA VAL A 71 5.15 -4.49 2.79
C VAL A 71 3.71 -4.11 2.52
N VAL A 72 2.97 -3.89 3.59
CA VAL A 72 1.61 -3.35 3.55
C VAL A 72 1.61 -2.07 4.37
N ILE A 73 1.00 -1.02 3.84
CA ILE A 73 0.76 0.22 4.59
C ILE A 73 -0.63 0.14 5.19
N ALA A 74 -0.72 0.32 6.51
CA ALA A 74 -1.95 0.23 7.25
C ALA A 74 -2.19 1.52 8.03
N VAL A 75 -3.44 2.00 8.04
CA VAL A 75 -3.87 3.18 8.80
C VAL A 75 -4.98 2.83 9.78
N LYS A 76 -4.91 3.39 10.99
CA LYS A 76 -5.97 3.25 12.00
C LYS A 76 -6.03 4.46 12.91
N LEU A 77 -7.21 4.82 13.39
CA LEU A 77 -7.33 5.79 14.48
C LEU A 77 -6.87 5.15 15.79
N GLN A 78 -6.17 5.90 16.64
CA GLN A 78 -5.83 5.44 17.98
C GLN A 78 -7.10 5.08 18.76
N GLY A 79 -7.09 3.93 19.45
CA GLY A 79 -8.27 3.39 20.14
C GLY A 79 -9.31 2.72 19.23
N SER A 80 -9.16 2.78 17.91
CA SER A 80 -10.03 2.05 16.98
C SER A 80 -9.57 0.62 16.76
N LYS A 81 -10.54 -0.31 16.69
CA LYS A 81 -10.32 -1.68 16.22
C LYS A 81 -10.26 -1.76 14.69
N ARG A 82 -10.79 -0.76 13.98
CA ARG A 82 -10.83 -0.74 12.51
C ARG A 82 -9.47 -0.30 11.96
N ILE A 83 -8.96 -1.07 11.00
CA ILE A 83 -7.69 -0.82 10.31
C ILE A 83 -7.96 -0.90 8.81
N LEU A 84 -7.56 0.13 8.06
CA LEU A 84 -7.58 0.13 6.60
C LEU A 84 -6.16 -0.21 6.11
N ARG A 85 -6.04 -1.14 5.15
CA ARG A 85 -4.74 -1.63 4.66
C ARG A 85 -4.67 -1.50 3.14
N SER A 86 -3.47 -1.22 2.63
CA SER A 86 -3.17 -1.35 1.21
C SER A 86 -3.03 -2.81 0.81
N ASN A 87 -2.92 -3.04 -0.50
CA ASN A 87 -2.37 -4.30 -1.01
C ASN A 87 -0.87 -4.39 -0.66
N GLU A 88 -0.31 -5.58 -0.86
CA GLU A 88 1.14 -5.78 -0.78
C GLU A 88 1.86 -4.94 -1.83
N ILE A 89 2.85 -4.18 -1.36
CA ILE A 89 3.77 -3.38 -2.15
C ILE A 89 5.06 -4.19 -2.19
N LEU A 90 5.43 -4.64 -3.39
CA LEU A 90 6.67 -5.37 -3.59
C LEU A 90 7.85 -4.40 -3.44
N LEU A 91 8.83 -4.79 -2.64
CA LEU A 91 10.06 -4.06 -2.48
C LEU A 91 11.09 -4.58 -3.47
N SER A 92 11.85 -3.68 -4.10
CA SER A 92 12.98 -4.09 -4.92
C SER A 92 14.06 -4.71 -4.02
N SER A 93 14.65 -5.83 -4.42
CA SER A 93 15.64 -6.60 -3.63
C SER A 93 16.97 -5.86 -3.37
N ALA A 94 17.09 -4.57 -3.67
CA ALA A 94 18.35 -3.84 -3.69
C ALA A 94 18.38 -2.75 -2.59
N GLY A 95 18.96 -3.06 -1.43
CA GLY A 95 19.43 -2.09 -0.43
C GLY A 95 18.38 -1.10 0.10
N LEU A 96 18.79 0.17 0.29
CA LEU A 96 17.91 1.28 0.68
C LEU A 96 16.89 1.53 -0.43
N THR A 97 15.72 0.90 -0.34
CA THR A 97 14.73 0.99 -1.39
C THR A 97 13.97 2.31 -1.31
N GLU A 98 13.87 2.97 -2.46
CA GLU A 98 12.86 3.99 -2.70
C GLU A 98 11.76 3.40 -3.57
N THR A 99 10.50 3.67 -3.21
CA THR A 99 9.34 3.24 -3.99
C THR A 99 8.40 4.42 -4.16
N ASP A 100 8.16 4.80 -5.41
CA ASP A 100 7.16 5.80 -5.74
C ASP A 100 5.76 5.23 -5.51
N LEU A 101 4.94 6.01 -4.80
CA LEU A 101 3.60 5.66 -4.40
C LEU A 101 2.60 6.67 -4.95
N GLN A 102 1.40 6.20 -5.19
CA GLN A 102 0.21 7.03 -5.36
C GLN A 102 -0.91 6.38 -4.55
N LEU A 103 -0.69 6.28 -3.24
CA LEU A 103 -1.61 5.65 -2.32
C LEU A 103 -2.43 6.71 -1.62
N THR A 104 -3.73 6.74 -1.89
CA THR A 104 -4.67 7.67 -1.24
C THR A 104 -5.56 6.91 -0.27
N PHE A 105 -5.61 7.38 0.98
CA PHE A 105 -6.53 6.92 2.01
C PHE A 105 -7.55 8.03 2.29
N SER A 106 -8.82 7.73 2.08
CA SER A 106 -9.94 8.62 2.39
C SER A 106 -10.72 8.02 3.56
N LEU A 107 -10.69 8.73 4.69
CA LEU A 107 -11.23 8.26 5.97
C LEU A 107 -12.33 9.22 6.42
N GLN A 108 -13.55 8.73 6.51
CA GLN A 108 -14.57 9.40 7.32
C GLN A 108 -14.45 8.88 8.75
N TYR A 109 -14.15 9.75 9.70
CA TYR A 109 -13.86 9.37 11.08
C TYR A 109 -14.51 10.32 12.10
N PRO A 110 -14.68 9.89 13.36
CA PRO A 110 -15.21 10.72 14.42
C PRO A 110 -14.07 11.54 15.02
N HIS A 111 -14.22 12.86 14.99
CA HIS A 111 -13.25 13.79 15.53
C HIS A 111 -13.68 14.26 16.92
N PHE A 112 -12.89 13.96 17.94
CA PHE A 112 -13.16 14.27 19.33
C PHE A 112 -12.71 15.68 19.68
N LEU A 113 -13.63 16.55 20.10
CA LEU A 113 -13.32 17.96 20.38
C LEU A 113 -12.63 18.17 21.74
N LYS A 114 -12.85 17.26 22.69
CA LYS A 114 -12.42 17.40 24.09
C LYS A 114 -11.36 16.39 24.53
N ARG A 115 -10.95 15.47 23.65
CA ARG A 115 -10.02 14.39 23.97
C ARG A 115 -8.87 14.37 22.99
N ASP A 116 -7.68 14.06 23.49
CA ASP A 116 -6.50 13.76 22.68
C ASP A 116 -6.60 12.33 22.09
N ALA A 117 -7.59 12.12 21.25
CA ALA A 117 -7.93 10.84 20.63
C ALA A 117 -7.98 10.91 19.09
N ASN A 118 -7.57 12.04 18.50
CA ASN A 118 -7.57 12.26 17.05
C ASN A 118 -6.22 11.89 16.41
N LYS A 119 -5.53 10.89 16.95
CA LYS A 119 -4.23 10.46 16.43
C LYS A 119 -4.43 9.35 15.42
N LEU A 120 -4.04 9.59 14.16
CA LEU A 120 -3.99 8.57 13.12
C LEU A 120 -2.65 7.86 13.19
N GLN A 121 -2.69 6.54 13.32
CA GLN A 121 -1.52 5.68 13.24
C GLN A 121 -1.32 5.22 11.80
N ILE A 122 -0.12 5.45 11.26
CA ILE A 122 0.35 4.90 9.99
C ILE A 122 1.37 3.82 10.33
N MET A 123 1.17 2.62 9.83
CA MET A 123 1.98 1.45 10.15
C MET A 123 2.53 0.86 8.86
N LEU A 124 3.84 0.60 8.84
CA LEU A 124 4.44 -0.28 7.86
C LEU A 124 4.38 -1.71 8.41
N GLN A 125 3.80 -2.64 7.67
CA GLN A 125 3.56 -4.00 8.14
C GLN A 125 4.14 -5.05 7.21
N ARG A 126 4.67 -6.11 7.78
CA ARG A 126 5.01 -7.36 7.10
C ARG A 126 3.91 -8.39 7.31
N ARG A 127 3.52 -9.08 6.24
CA ARG A 127 2.59 -10.20 6.32
C ARG A 127 3.28 -11.42 6.95
N LYS A 128 2.62 -12.06 7.91
CA LYS A 128 3.12 -13.25 8.60
C LYS A 128 2.20 -14.42 8.30
N ARG A 129 2.77 -15.48 7.70
CA ARG A 129 2.08 -16.76 7.51
C ARG A 129 2.33 -17.64 8.73
N TYR A 130 1.27 -18.05 9.41
CA TYR A 130 1.36 -19.01 10.51
C TYR A 130 1.28 -20.43 9.95
N LYS A 131 2.16 -21.33 10.42
CA LYS A 131 2.26 -22.70 9.87
C LYS A 131 0.94 -23.47 9.92
N ASN A 132 0.07 -23.20 10.90
CA ASN A 132 -1.20 -23.93 11.12
C ASN A 132 -2.44 -23.03 11.33
N ARG A 133 -2.51 -21.86 10.67
CA ARG A 133 -3.72 -21.01 10.65
C ARG A 133 -3.98 -20.48 9.24
N THR A 134 -5.24 -20.56 8.79
CA THR A 134 -5.74 -19.93 7.55
C THR A 134 -5.69 -18.40 7.61
N ILE A 135 -5.58 -17.82 8.81
CA ILE A 135 -5.51 -16.37 9.04
C ILE A 135 -4.05 -15.91 8.92
N LEU A 136 -3.76 -15.07 7.92
CA LEU A 136 -2.49 -14.35 7.86
C LEU A 136 -2.49 -13.19 8.85
N GLY A 137 -1.48 -13.15 9.71
CA GLY A 137 -1.26 -12.04 10.63
C GLY A 137 -0.39 -10.96 10.02
N TYR A 138 -0.25 -9.86 10.74
CA TYR A 138 0.63 -8.75 10.37
C TYR A 138 1.57 -8.42 11.54
N LYS A 139 2.85 -8.18 11.23
CA LYS A 139 3.82 -7.63 12.18
C LYS A 139 4.09 -6.19 11.78
N THR A 140 3.89 -5.24 12.68
CA THR A 140 4.27 -3.85 12.46
C THR A 140 5.80 -3.75 12.52
N LEU A 141 6.38 -3.13 11.50
CA LEU A 141 7.81 -2.87 11.35
C LEU A 141 8.18 -1.47 11.80
N ALA A 142 7.35 -0.48 11.46
CA ALA A 142 7.53 0.92 11.83
C ALA A 142 6.16 1.59 12.06
N LEU A 143 6.13 2.59 12.93
CA LEU A 143 4.92 3.32 13.32
C LEU A 143 5.12 4.83 13.22
N GLY A 144 4.16 5.51 12.60
CA GLY A 144 4.03 6.96 12.60
C GLY A 144 2.69 7.38 13.17
N LEU A 145 2.67 8.56 13.78
CA LEU A 145 1.48 9.15 14.37
C LEU A 145 1.25 10.53 13.75
N ILE A 146 0.03 10.78 13.28
CA ILE A 146 -0.40 12.10 12.82
C ILE A 146 -1.45 12.61 13.80
N ASN A 147 -1.20 13.76 14.43
CA ASN A 147 -2.23 14.43 15.20
C ASN A 147 -3.21 15.14 14.27
N MET A 148 -4.37 14.54 14.04
CA MET A 148 -5.38 15.05 13.12
C MET A 148 -6.11 16.28 13.66
N ALA A 149 -5.89 16.65 14.93
CA ALA A 149 -6.35 17.93 15.48
C ALA A 149 -5.45 19.10 15.05
N GLU A 150 -4.18 18.84 14.77
CA GLU A 150 -3.20 19.86 14.34
C GLU A 150 -3.13 20.00 12.82
N VAL A 151 -3.65 19.01 12.08
CA VAL A 151 -3.73 19.09 10.62
C VAL A 151 -4.84 20.07 10.24
N SER A 152 -4.44 21.28 9.86
CA SER A 152 -5.34 22.33 9.37
C SER A 152 -6.05 21.88 8.08
N HIS A 153 -7.21 22.49 7.79
CA HIS A 153 -8.08 22.14 6.66
C HIS A 153 -7.46 22.41 5.26
N THR A 154 -6.26 22.97 5.22
CA THR A 154 -5.54 23.34 4.00
C THR A 154 -4.48 22.28 3.65
N HIS A 155 -4.30 22.05 2.35
CA HIS A 155 -3.45 21.01 1.77
C HIS A 155 -2.00 21.10 2.30
N CYS A 156 -1.65 20.30 3.30
CA CYS A 156 -0.32 20.30 3.92
C CYS A 156 0.52 19.15 3.36
N LYS A 157 1.69 19.47 2.78
CA LYS A 157 2.71 18.47 2.47
C LYS A 157 3.52 18.24 3.73
N GLN A 158 3.49 17.03 4.25
CA GLN A 158 4.20 16.70 5.48
C GLN A 158 4.97 15.40 5.27
N GLU A 159 6.27 15.44 5.52
CA GLU A 159 7.11 14.26 5.57
C GLU A 159 6.99 13.64 6.97
N HIS A 160 6.63 12.37 7.02
CA HIS A 160 6.44 11.66 8.28
C HIS A 160 7.41 10.48 8.33
N ASN A 161 8.34 10.54 9.28
CA ASN A 161 9.25 9.44 9.56
C ASN A 161 8.53 8.40 10.41
N LEU A 162 8.52 7.16 9.92
CA LEU A 162 8.08 6.01 10.70
C LEU A 162 9.28 5.57 11.53
N HIS A 163 9.13 5.55 12.86
CA HIS A 163 10.17 5.11 13.80
C HIS A 163 9.99 3.63 14.15
#